data_AF-A0A0W0UJR1-F1
#
_entry.id   AF-A0A0W0UJR1-F1
#
_cell.length_a   1.000
_cell.length_b   1.000
_cell.length_c   1.000
_cell.angle_alpha   90.00
_cell.angle_beta   90.00
_cell.angle_gamma   90.00
#
_symmetry.space_group_name_H-M   'P 1'
#
loop_
_entity.id
_entity.type
_entity.pdbx_description
1 polymer ?
#
loop_
_entity_poly.entity_id
_entity_poly.type
_entity_poly.pdbx_seq_one_letter_code
_entity_poly.pdbx_strand_id
1 'polypeptide(L)'
;MKGNAMKTLIVAMWDPGVSIQSLSLHEKIEVLEKKFKFAYELARPSIDEETMFLFMCPEFSLLDMKDLTTNFSYTKQAFIEAEKRLQKLANDYPQAIIIPGTAYIEKTMDLNNPDKEKKYASFIKKWQLEHYQTLKPFRQEIKDKTFVKSTASIFFQSTTAKPKRYSKRIEAGEYLDSITNFLYPGHSTPFFTYNGIRFGIEICADHKDGILISEQKKTKEPVDVHLIIANVMHTIPGRVANGKENVIVVNCAGNFSYVPTAARETGVWVADENGRLEPITPSDSSTKDLKIFPSILLPNQNTTPTLK
;
A
#
# COMPACT_ATOMS: atom_id res chain seq x y z
N MET A 1 -22.62 -24.30 20.96
CA MET A 1 -22.32 -23.43 19.80
C MET A 1 -21.53 -22.26 20.34
N LYS A 2 -20.23 -22.13 20.03
CA LYS A 2 -19.50 -20.89 20.34
C LYS A 2 -20.00 -19.86 19.34
N GLY A 3 -20.59 -18.76 19.81
CA GLY A 3 -20.86 -17.62 18.92
C GLY A 3 -19.54 -17.18 18.29
N ASN A 4 -19.53 -16.88 16.99
CA ASN A 4 -18.34 -16.29 16.38
C ASN A 4 -18.08 -14.96 17.08
N ALA A 5 -16.95 -14.86 17.77
CA ALA A 5 -16.52 -13.61 18.38
C ALA A 5 -16.31 -12.57 17.28
N MET A 6 -16.76 -11.34 17.54
CA MET A 6 -16.70 -10.26 16.55
C MET A 6 -15.28 -9.76 16.43
N LYS A 7 -14.68 -9.86 15.23
CA LYS A 7 -13.32 -9.34 15.00
C LYS A 7 -13.29 -7.83 14.97
N THR A 8 -12.17 -7.30 15.43
CA THR A 8 -11.91 -5.85 15.41
C THR A 8 -10.60 -5.54 14.69
N LEU A 9 -10.49 -4.31 14.21
CA LEU A 9 -9.31 -3.76 13.57
C LEU A 9 -8.83 -2.53 14.34
N ILE A 10 -7.56 -2.54 14.75
CA ILE A 10 -6.83 -1.35 15.19
C ILE A 10 -5.95 -0.91 14.02
N VAL A 11 -5.99 0.38 13.69
CA VAL A 11 -5.16 0.95 12.62
C VAL A 11 -4.18 1.93 13.21
N ALA A 12 -2.89 1.75 12.94
CA ALA A 12 -1.82 2.69 13.23
C ALA A 12 -1.21 3.19 11.92
N MET A 13 -1.24 4.50 11.71
CA MET A 13 -0.62 5.15 10.55
C MET A 13 0.51 6.04 11.01
N TRP A 14 1.73 5.77 10.52
CA TRP A 14 2.92 6.54 10.86
C TRP A 14 3.42 7.34 9.66
N ASP A 15 3.57 8.65 9.86
CA ASP A 15 4.24 9.54 8.93
C ASP A 15 5.70 9.71 9.37
N PRO A 16 6.65 9.06 8.70
CA PRO A 16 8.06 9.25 9.02
C PRO A 16 8.56 10.67 8.65
N GLY A 17 7.82 11.40 7.81
CA GLY A 17 8.23 12.70 7.29
C GLY A 17 9.60 12.67 6.62
N VAL A 18 10.32 13.79 6.69
CA VAL A 18 11.67 13.92 6.14
C VAL A 18 12.74 13.16 6.94
N SER A 19 12.41 12.70 8.15
CA SER A 19 13.39 12.19 9.12
C SER A 19 14.12 10.93 8.66
N ILE A 20 13.49 10.12 7.80
CA ILE A 20 14.09 8.88 7.29
C ILE A 20 14.58 8.99 5.85
N GLN A 21 14.32 10.10 5.13
CA GLN A 21 14.60 10.19 3.70
C GLN A 21 16.08 9.96 3.39
N SER A 22 16.96 10.60 4.18
CA SER A 22 18.42 10.50 4.05
C SER A 22 19.02 9.25 4.68
N LEU A 23 18.22 8.28 5.14
CA LEU A 23 18.71 7.04 5.72
C LEU A 23 18.87 5.95 4.63
N SER A 24 19.81 5.03 4.84
CA SER A 24 19.91 3.82 4.01
C SER A 24 18.68 2.94 4.21
N LEU A 25 18.44 1.99 3.29
CA LEU A 25 17.34 1.05 3.45
C LEU A 25 17.38 0.32 4.80
N HIS A 26 18.57 -0.10 5.25
CA HIS A 26 18.72 -0.79 6.53
C HIS A 26 18.30 0.11 7.71
N GLU A 27 18.82 1.34 7.76
CA GLU A 27 18.49 2.33 8.78
C GLU A 27 16.99 2.69 8.76
N LYS A 28 16.38 2.81 7.56
CA LYS A 28 14.92 3.00 7.42
C LYS A 28 14.13 1.88 8.08
N ILE A 29 14.53 0.62 7.83
CA ILE A 29 13.89 -0.53 8.46
C ILE A 29 14.08 -0.50 9.98
N GLU A 30 15.25 -0.14 10.49
CA GLU A 30 15.46 -0.02 11.95
C GLU A 30 14.52 0.98 12.62
N VAL A 31 14.38 2.18 12.04
CA VAL A 31 13.48 3.21 12.58
C VAL A 31 12.03 2.74 12.49
N LEU A 32 11.66 2.11 11.38
CA LEU A 32 10.32 1.57 11.17
C LEU A 32 9.97 0.50 12.21
N GLU A 33 10.88 -0.45 12.48
CA GLU A 33 10.65 -1.48 13.49
C GLU A 33 10.47 -0.90 14.89
N LYS A 34 11.29 0.11 15.24
CA LYS A 34 11.16 0.80 16.53
C LYS A 34 9.80 1.48 16.64
N LYS A 35 9.35 2.17 15.57
CA LYS A 35 8.05 2.85 15.59
C LYS A 35 6.88 1.86 15.57
N PHE A 36 6.98 0.77 14.81
CA PHE A 36 6.00 -0.31 14.82
C PHE A 36 5.82 -0.86 16.24
N LYS A 37 6.92 -1.23 16.92
CA LYS A 37 6.86 -1.76 18.29
C LYS A 37 6.26 -0.76 19.26
N PHE A 38 6.66 0.51 19.16
CA PHE A 38 6.08 1.59 19.95
C PHE A 38 4.57 1.72 19.74
N ALA A 39 4.10 1.75 18.49
CA ALA A 39 2.68 1.85 18.16
C ALA A 39 1.89 0.61 18.62
N TYR A 40 2.48 -0.58 18.48
CA TYR A 40 1.88 -1.83 18.94
C TYR A 40 1.71 -1.83 20.46
N GLU A 41 2.73 -1.40 21.22
CA GLU A 41 2.64 -1.30 22.68
C GLU A 41 1.58 -0.30 23.15
N LEU A 42 1.42 0.83 22.46
CA LEU A 42 0.32 1.76 22.74
C LEU A 42 -1.07 1.13 22.52
N ALA A 43 -1.20 0.28 21.50
CA ALA A 43 -2.45 -0.42 21.19
C ALA A 43 -2.66 -1.71 22.00
N ARG A 44 -1.61 -2.27 22.60
CA ARG A 44 -1.60 -3.57 23.27
C ARG A 44 -2.73 -3.78 24.29
N PRO A 45 -3.13 -2.79 25.10
CA PRO A 45 -4.25 -2.97 26.03
C PRO A 45 -5.59 -3.33 25.36
N SER A 46 -5.73 -3.06 24.06
CA SER A 46 -6.93 -3.32 23.26
C SER A 46 -6.78 -4.49 22.28
N ILE A 47 -5.63 -5.20 22.28
CA ILE A 47 -5.38 -6.32 21.38
C ILE A 47 -5.69 -7.64 22.12
N ASP A 48 -6.61 -8.41 21.56
CA ASP A 48 -6.92 -9.79 21.94
C ASP A 48 -6.75 -10.76 20.74
N GLU A 49 -7.28 -11.98 20.86
CA GLU A 49 -7.19 -13.01 19.82
C GLU A 49 -8.01 -12.69 18.55
N GLU A 50 -9.03 -11.83 18.67
CA GLU A 50 -9.93 -11.46 17.57
C GLU A 50 -9.61 -10.07 17.00
N THR A 51 -8.58 -9.43 17.53
CA THR A 51 -8.13 -8.10 17.13
C THR A 51 -6.97 -8.21 16.15
N MET A 52 -7.07 -7.52 15.02
CA MET A 52 -5.94 -7.29 14.12
C MET A 52 -5.37 -5.91 14.31
N PHE A 53 -4.04 -5.81 14.23
CA PHE A 53 -3.32 -4.55 14.27
C PHE A 53 -2.70 -4.24 12.91
N LEU A 54 -3.22 -3.23 12.21
CA LEU A 54 -2.73 -2.79 10.92
C LEU A 54 -1.79 -1.58 11.10
N PHE A 55 -0.50 -1.78 10.84
CA PHE A 55 0.50 -0.70 10.82
C PHE A 55 0.81 -0.31 9.37
N MET A 56 0.61 0.97 9.04
CA MET A 56 0.82 1.49 7.70
C MET A 56 1.70 2.74 7.70
N CYS A 57 2.57 2.82 6.70
CA CYS A 57 3.27 4.05 6.34
C CYS A 57 2.80 4.52 4.95
N PRO A 58 2.95 5.82 4.64
CA PRO A 58 2.52 6.39 3.37
C PRO A 58 3.38 6.00 2.18
N GLU A 59 2.95 6.41 0.98
CA GLU A 59 3.73 6.25 -0.24
C GLU A 59 5.10 6.94 -0.09
N PHE A 60 6.14 6.33 -0.67
CA PHE A 60 7.52 6.79 -0.65
C PHE A 60 8.23 6.75 0.71
N SER A 61 7.62 6.17 1.75
CA SER A 61 8.29 5.99 3.04
C SER A 61 9.61 5.23 2.94
N LEU A 62 9.75 4.32 1.98
CA LEU A 62 11.00 3.60 1.75
C LEU A 62 11.81 4.16 0.59
N LEU A 63 11.41 5.21 -0.11
CA LEU A 63 12.10 5.74 -1.30
C LEU A 63 13.60 6.00 -1.07
N ASP A 64 14.48 5.66 -2.03
CA ASP A 64 15.90 6.00 -1.90
C ASP A 64 16.13 7.47 -2.30
N MET A 65 16.26 8.33 -1.30
CA MET A 65 16.49 9.77 -1.50
C MET A 65 17.97 10.14 -1.38
N LYS A 66 18.88 9.19 -1.08
CA LYS A 66 20.31 9.49 -0.96
C LYS A 66 20.94 9.80 -2.31
N ASP A 67 20.40 9.21 -3.39
CA ASP A 67 20.93 9.38 -4.74
C ASP A 67 19.83 9.75 -5.74
N LEU A 68 19.15 10.87 -5.46
CA LEU A 68 18.15 11.43 -6.37
C LEU A 68 18.70 11.76 -7.76
N THR A 69 20.02 11.98 -7.85
CA THR A 69 20.70 12.38 -9.08
C THR A 69 21.01 11.21 -10.01
N THR A 70 21.19 9.99 -9.48
CA THR A 70 21.53 8.83 -10.31
C THR A 70 20.53 7.67 -10.21
N ASN A 71 19.99 7.34 -9.03
CA ASN A 71 19.01 6.26 -8.89
C ASN A 71 18.24 6.34 -7.56
N PHE A 72 16.92 6.53 -7.63
CA PHE A 72 16.03 6.53 -6.46
C PHE A 72 15.40 5.16 -6.14
N SER A 73 15.90 4.08 -6.74
CA SER A 73 15.37 2.73 -6.59
C SER A 73 16.35 1.78 -5.91
N TYR A 74 15.82 0.73 -5.28
CA TYR A 74 16.67 -0.33 -4.75
C TYR A 74 16.77 -1.50 -5.72
N THR A 75 17.97 -2.08 -5.75
CA THR A 75 18.15 -3.41 -6.33
C THR A 75 17.23 -4.41 -5.67
N LYS A 76 16.73 -5.37 -6.47
CA LYS A 76 15.87 -6.44 -5.98
C LYS A 76 16.50 -7.22 -4.82
N GLN A 77 17.82 -7.42 -4.84
CA GLN A 77 18.53 -8.19 -3.81
C GLN A 77 18.60 -7.44 -2.48
N ALA A 78 18.92 -6.13 -2.50
CA ALA A 78 18.93 -5.31 -1.29
C ALA A 78 17.54 -5.27 -0.64
N PHE A 79 16.50 -5.16 -1.46
CA PHE A 79 15.12 -5.13 -0.96
C PHE A 79 14.64 -6.46 -0.38
N ILE A 80 15.07 -7.60 -0.93
CA ILE A 80 14.74 -8.93 -0.37
C ILE A 80 15.25 -9.08 1.07
N GLU A 81 16.43 -8.54 1.39
CA GLU A 81 16.96 -8.65 2.75
C GLU A 81 16.15 -7.82 3.75
N ALA A 82 15.76 -6.60 3.36
CA ALA A 82 14.84 -5.78 4.15
C ALA A 82 13.48 -6.49 4.38
N GLU A 83 12.94 -7.15 3.35
CA GLU A 83 11.70 -7.91 3.46
C GLU A 83 11.79 -9.10 4.42
N LYS A 84 12.90 -9.84 4.45
CA LYS A 84 13.07 -10.94 5.41
C LYS A 84 12.97 -10.43 6.85
N ARG A 85 13.59 -9.29 7.12
CA ARG A 85 13.60 -8.65 8.44
C ARG A 85 12.18 -8.25 8.87
N LEU A 86 11.43 -7.62 7.97
CA LEU A 86 10.02 -7.25 8.21
C LEU A 86 9.09 -8.47 8.30
N GLN A 87 9.32 -9.52 7.52
CA GLN A 87 8.55 -10.76 7.62
C GLN A 87 8.80 -11.48 8.95
N LYS A 88 10.04 -11.46 9.45
CA LYS A 88 10.35 -11.95 10.80
C LYS A 88 9.58 -11.14 11.85
N LEU A 89 9.60 -9.81 11.75
CA LEU A 89 8.83 -8.96 12.66
C LEU A 89 7.33 -9.29 12.63
N ALA A 90 6.73 -9.47 11.45
CA ALA A 90 5.32 -9.85 11.34
C ALA A 90 5.03 -11.25 11.93
N ASN A 91 5.98 -12.18 11.87
CA ASN A 91 5.85 -13.50 12.50
C ASN A 91 6.00 -13.44 14.04
N ASP A 92 6.79 -12.49 14.56
CA ASP A 92 6.93 -12.26 16.00
C ASP A 92 5.65 -11.61 16.60
N TYR A 93 4.80 -10.99 15.78
CA TYR A 93 3.56 -10.30 16.18
C TYR A 93 2.37 -10.79 15.33
N PRO A 94 1.77 -11.95 15.63
CA PRO A 94 0.83 -12.62 14.74
C PRO A 94 -0.50 -11.87 14.51
N GLN A 95 -0.89 -10.94 15.38
CA GLN A 95 -2.04 -10.07 15.13
C GLN A 95 -1.75 -8.96 14.12
N ALA A 96 -0.48 -8.73 13.77
CA ALA A 96 -0.07 -7.57 13.00
C ALA A 96 -0.08 -7.80 11.49
N ILE A 97 -0.54 -6.77 10.77
CA ILE A 97 -0.26 -6.56 9.36
C ILE A 97 0.65 -5.33 9.27
N ILE A 98 1.80 -5.47 8.64
CA ILE A 98 2.78 -4.39 8.48
C ILE A 98 2.85 -4.02 7.00
N ILE A 99 2.66 -2.74 6.71
CA ILE A 99 2.78 -2.17 5.37
C ILE A 99 3.67 -0.94 5.47
N PRO A 100 4.98 -1.05 5.17
CA PRO A 100 5.96 -0.02 5.45
C PRO A 100 5.91 1.16 4.45
N GLY A 101 4.81 1.31 3.70
CA GLY A 101 4.70 2.22 2.57
C GLY A 101 5.20 1.61 1.27
N THR A 102 5.62 2.46 0.33
CA THR A 102 6.10 2.04 -0.99
C THR A 102 7.60 2.29 -1.17
N ALA A 103 8.21 1.48 -2.04
CA ALA A 103 9.54 1.69 -2.56
C ALA A 103 9.54 1.53 -4.09
N TYR A 104 10.50 2.15 -4.76
CA TYR A 104 10.84 1.78 -6.13
C TYR A 104 11.82 0.62 -6.13
N ILE A 105 11.41 -0.48 -6.75
CA ILE A 105 12.21 -1.71 -6.82
C ILE A 105 12.55 -1.97 -8.28
N GLU A 106 13.83 -2.21 -8.54
CA GLU A 106 14.33 -2.57 -9.87
C GLU A 106 13.66 -3.85 -10.40
N LYS A 107 13.40 -3.84 -11.70
CA LYS A 107 12.76 -4.93 -12.41
C LYS A 107 13.53 -5.28 -13.67
N THR A 108 14.13 -6.47 -13.71
CA THR A 108 14.61 -7.03 -14.96
C THR A 108 13.43 -7.36 -15.87
N MET A 109 13.42 -6.76 -17.06
CA MET A 109 12.46 -7.10 -18.12
C MET A 109 13.04 -8.14 -19.06
N ASP A 110 12.20 -9.09 -19.43
CA ASP A 110 12.50 -10.06 -20.46
C ASP A 110 12.02 -9.50 -21.80
N LEU A 111 12.92 -8.78 -22.48
CA LEU A 111 12.69 -8.17 -23.79
C LEU A 111 12.76 -9.19 -24.95
N ASN A 112 13.03 -10.45 -24.66
CA ASN A 112 13.01 -11.51 -25.68
C ASN A 112 11.61 -12.12 -25.83
N ASN A 113 10.66 -11.71 -25.00
CA ASN A 113 9.25 -12.09 -25.11
C ASN A 113 8.47 -11.04 -25.92
N PRO A 114 8.02 -11.36 -27.15
CA PRO A 114 7.37 -10.40 -28.05
C PRO A 114 6.06 -9.81 -27.49
N ASP A 115 5.28 -10.59 -26.75
CA ASP A 115 4.01 -10.13 -26.17
C ASP A 115 4.24 -9.09 -25.07
N LYS A 116 5.26 -9.33 -24.23
CA LYS A 116 5.68 -8.36 -23.21
C LYS A 116 6.20 -7.09 -23.87
N GLU A 117 7.10 -7.21 -24.86
CA GLU A 117 7.64 -6.05 -25.59
C GLU A 117 6.52 -5.22 -26.24
N LYS A 118 5.56 -5.86 -26.92
CA LYS A 118 4.42 -5.17 -27.54
C LYS A 118 3.57 -4.43 -26.52
N LYS A 119 3.27 -5.06 -25.37
CA LYS A 119 2.54 -4.42 -24.26
C LYS A 119 3.30 -3.22 -23.69
N TYR A 120 4.63 -3.28 -23.65
CA TYR A 120 5.45 -2.21 -23.11
C TYR A 120 5.57 -1.05 -24.08
N ALA A 121 5.84 -1.36 -25.36
CA ALA A 121 5.89 -0.37 -26.42
C ALA A 121 4.59 0.42 -26.55
N SER A 122 3.42 -0.23 -26.40
CA SER A 122 2.13 0.47 -26.45
C SER A 122 1.92 1.42 -25.27
N PHE A 123 2.32 1.01 -24.06
CA PHE A 123 2.25 1.88 -22.88
C PHE A 123 3.17 3.10 -23.02
N ILE A 124 4.43 2.90 -23.43
CA ILE A 124 5.38 3.99 -23.68
C ILE A 124 4.85 4.96 -24.73
N LYS A 125 4.36 4.43 -25.86
CA LYS A 125 3.81 5.25 -26.94
C LYS A 125 2.64 6.10 -26.45
N LYS A 126 1.72 5.50 -25.67
CA LYS A 126 0.58 6.23 -25.10
C LYS A 126 1.07 7.36 -24.20
N TRP A 127 2.02 7.07 -23.31
CA TRP A 127 2.58 8.09 -22.42
C TRP A 127 3.27 9.22 -23.19
N GLN A 128 4.11 8.90 -24.18
CA GLN A 128 4.78 9.89 -25.03
C GLN A 128 3.77 10.83 -25.71
N LEU A 129 2.64 10.29 -26.20
CA LEU A 129 1.57 11.08 -26.79
C LEU A 129 0.86 11.97 -25.76
N GLU A 130 0.51 11.42 -24.60
CA GLU A 130 -0.17 12.16 -23.52
C GLU A 130 0.68 13.32 -22.95
N HIS A 131 2.00 13.22 -23.06
CA HIS A 131 2.95 14.21 -22.53
C HIS A 131 3.65 15.01 -23.63
N TYR A 132 3.10 15.00 -24.86
CA TYR A 132 3.62 15.74 -26.02
C TYR A 132 5.12 15.51 -26.30
N GLN A 133 5.62 14.31 -26.01
CA GLN A 133 7.00 13.91 -26.25
C GLN A 133 7.19 13.47 -27.71
N THR A 134 8.43 13.56 -28.19
CA THR A 134 8.79 12.99 -29.49
C THR A 134 8.65 11.47 -29.45
N LEU A 135 7.93 10.88 -30.41
CA LEU A 135 7.77 9.44 -30.51
C LEU A 135 9.12 8.77 -30.83
N LYS A 136 9.68 8.08 -29.84
CA LYS A 136 10.87 7.25 -30.02
C LYS A 136 10.49 5.77 -30.05
N PRO A 137 11.17 4.94 -30.87
CA PRO A 137 11.06 3.49 -30.78
C PRO A 137 11.29 3.00 -29.35
N PHE A 138 10.48 2.03 -28.90
CA PHE A 138 10.52 1.52 -27.53
C PHE A 138 11.93 1.19 -27.04
N ARG A 139 12.71 0.42 -27.81
CA ARG A 139 14.09 0.04 -27.43
C ARG A 139 15.05 1.22 -27.34
N GLN A 140 14.82 2.28 -28.12
CA GLN A 140 15.62 3.50 -28.06
C GLN A 140 15.27 4.31 -26.81
N GLU A 141 13.98 4.38 -26.46
CA GLU A 141 13.51 5.09 -25.26
C GLU A 141 14.10 4.50 -23.98
N ILE A 142 14.30 3.19 -23.92
CA ILE A 142 14.65 2.47 -22.69
C ILE A 142 16.13 2.10 -22.58
N LYS A 143 16.94 2.37 -23.60
CA LYS A 143 18.29 1.79 -23.77
C LYS A 143 19.18 1.96 -22.53
N ASP A 144 19.06 3.10 -21.87
CA ASP A 144 19.91 3.51 -20.74
C ASP A 144 19.08 3.74 -19.46
N LYS A 145 17.84 3.26 -19.42
CA LYS A 145 16.92 3.44 -18.29
C LYS A 145 16.80 2.16 -17.47
N THR A 146 16.83 2.31 -16.15
CA THR A 146 16.53 1.24 -15.20
C THR A 146 15.02 1.14 -15.01
N PHE A 147 14.48 -0.07 -15.17
CA PHE A 147 13.06 -0.31 -14.97
C PHE A 147 12.73 -0.49 -13.50
N VAL A 148 11.70 0.21 -13.05
CA VAL A 148 11.34 0.26 -11.63
C VAL A 148 9.84 0.16 -11.45
N LYS A 149 9.41 -0.35 -10.29
CA LYS A 149 7.99 -0.42 -9.89
C LYS A 149 7.78 0.22 -8.54
N SER A 150 6.80 1.12 -8.42
CA SER A 150 6.28 1.53 -7.13
C SER A 150 5.58 0.35 -6.48
N THR A 151 6.12 -0.18 -5.39
CA THR A 151 5.65 -1.42 -4.78
C THR A 151 5.44 -1.25 -3.29
N ALA A 152 4.25 -1.64 -2.82
CA ALA A 152 3.96 -1.90 -1.42
C ALA A 152 4.17 -3.40 -1.12
N SER A 153 4.92 -3.68 -0.05
CA SER A 153 5.04 -5.03 0.50
C SER A 153 4.19 -5.14 1.76
N ILE A 154 3.47 -6.24 1.89
CA ILE A 154 2.49 -6.47 2.95
C ILE A 154 2.95 -7.72 3.70
N PHE A 155 3.21 -7.55 4.98
CA PHE A 155 3.71 -8.59 5.87
C PHE A 155 2.64 -8.91 6.92
N PHE A 156 2.39 -10.19 7.12
CA PHE A 156 1.55 -10.74 8.18
C PHE A 156 2.08 -12.14 8.48
N GLN A 157 1.59 -12.76 9.55
CA GLN A 157 2.07 -14.09 9.94
C GLN A 157 1.95 -15.07 8.76
N SER A 158 3.08 -15.63 8.35
CA SER A 158 3.13 -16.57 7.24
C SER A 158 4.23 -17.61 7.44
N THR A 159 3.94 -18.84 7.05
CA THR A 159 4.95 -19.90 6.92
C THR A 159 5.87 -19.67 5.74
N THR A 160 5.49 -18.79 4.80
CA THR A 160 6.32 -18.42 3.66
C THR A 160 7.16 -17.19 4.00
N ALA A 161 8.43 -17.19 3.58
CA ALA A 161 9.32 -16.04 3.79
C ALA A 161 9.06 -14.87 2.82
N LYS A 162 8.04 -14.95 1.96
CA LYS A 162 7.78 -13.97 0.91
C LYS A 162 6.55 -13.14 1.26
N PRO A 163 6.66 -11.80 1.34
CA PRO A 163 5.49 -10.97 1.57
C PRO A 163 4.55 -10.99 0.37
N LYS A 164 3.29 -10.63 0.63
CA LYS A 164 2.39 -10.21 -0.44
C LYS A 164 2.89 -8.88 -0.98
N ARG A 165 2.88 -8.70 -2.31
CA ARG A 165 3.28 -7.43 -2.95
C ARG A 165 2.16 -6.92 -3.84
N TYR A 166 1.99 -5.61 -3.83
CA TYR A 166 1.18 -4.88 -4.78
C TYR A 166 2.03 -3.79 -5.42
N SER A 167 2.10 -3.79 -6.76
CA SER A 167 2.74 -2.71 -7.50
C SER A 167 1.68 -1.81 -8.14
N LYS A 168 1.89 -0.50 -8.02
CA LYS A 168 1.02 0.56 -8.54
C LYS A 168 0.77 0.36 -10.03
N ARG A 169 -0.48 0.50 -10.48
CA ARG A 169 -0.85 0.25 -11.89
C ARG A 169 -0.92 1.51 -12.73
N ILE A 170 -1.22 2.64 -12.09
CA ILE A 170 -1.29 3.95 -12.69
C ILE A 170 -0.23 4.83 -12.04
N GLU A 171 0.76 5.27 -12.80
CA GLU A 171 1.69 6.29 -12.32
C GLU A 171 1.08 7.67 -12.53
N ALA A 172 1.24 8.56 -11.55
CA ALA A 172 0.93 9.97 -11.76
C ALA A 172 1.92 10.46 -12.83
N GLY A 173 1.40 10.94 -13.97
CA GLY A 173 2.17 11.17 -15.21
C GLY A 173 3.45 12.01 -15.06
N GLU A 174 3.59 12.74 -13.96
CA GLU A 174 4.73 13.58 -13.57
C GLU A 174 6.07 12.83 -13.39
N TYR A 175 6.09 11.50 -13.19
CA TYR A 175 7.31 10.76 -12.80
C TYR A 175 7.81 9.73 -13.80
N LEU A 176 7.15 9.57 -14.95
CA LEU A 176 7.49 8.53 -15.94
C LEU A 176 8.81 8.79 -16.70
N ASP A 177 9.39 9.99 -16.57
CA ASP A 177 10.65 10.38 -17.20
C ASP A 177 11.61 11.02 -16.20
N SER A 178 12.08 10.23 -15.25
CA SER A 178 13.34 10.57 -14.59
C SER A 178 14.51 10.19 -15.50
N ILE A 179 15.59 10.96 -15.46
CA ILE A 179 16.76 10.83 -16.37
C ILE A 179 17.29 9.38 -16.44
N THR A 180 17.19 8.62 -15.36
CA THR A 180 17.79 7.28 -15.24
C THR A 180 16.80 6.14 -15.01
N ASN A 181 15.55 6.41 -14.62
CA ASN A 181 14.57 5.38 -14.28
C ASN A 181 13.30 5.46 -15.15
N PHE A 182 12.80 4.29 -15.54
CA PHE A 182 11.52 4.11 -16.23
C PHE A 182 10.51 3.42 -15.30
N LEU A 183 9.46 4.15 -14.90
CA LEU A 183 8.38 3.61 -14.07
C LEU A 183 7.48 2.68 -14.88
N TYR A 184 7.23 1.49 -14.31
CA TYR A 184 6.50 0.44 -14.98
C TYR A 184 5.26 0.00 -14.21
N PRO A 185 4.07 -0.08 -14.85
CA PRO A 185 2.84 -0.43 -14.17
C PRO A 185 2.84 -1.86 -13.64
N GLY A 186 2.28 -2.04 -12.44
CA GLY A 186 1.98 -3.32 -11.83
C GLY A 186 0.88 -4.10 -12.55
N HIS A 187 0.88 -5.41 -12.33
CA HIS A 187 -0.17 -6.33 -12.84
C HIS A 187 -0.61 -7.32 -11.74
N SER A 188 -0.15 -7.13 -10.50
CA SER A 188 -0.51 -7.98 -9.38
C SER A 188 -1.97 -7.78 -8.99
N THR A 189 -2.63 -8.84 -8.53
CA THR A 189 -3.95 -8.74 -7.90
C THR A 189 -3.89 -7.82 -6.68
N PRO A 190 -4.83 -6.86 -6.55
CA PRO A 190 -4.88 -5.94 -5.41
C PRO A 190 -5.53 -6.58 -4.17
N PHE A 191 -5.93 -7.85 -4.23
CA PHE A 191 -6.60 -8.53 -3.13
C PHE A 191 -5.66 -9.44 -2.34
N PHE A 192 -5.89 -9.49 -1.03
CA PHE A 192 -5.33 -10.50 -0.14
C PHE A 192 -6.29 -10.79 1.03
N THR A 193 -6.13 -11.94 1.66
CA THR A 193 -6.95 -12.37 2.80
C THR A 193 -6.04 -12.70 3.97
N TYR A 194 -6.40 -12.24 5.16
CA TYR A 194 -5.72 -12.57 6.39
C TYR A 194 -6.74 -12.72 7.53
N ASN A 195 -6.63 -13.78 8.34
CA ASN A 195 -7.57 -14.10 9.41
C ASN A 195 -9.06 -14.04 8.99
N GLY A 196 -9.36 -14.52 7.77
CA GLY A 196 -10.73 -14.52 7.22
C GLY A 196 -11.26 -13.15 6.78
N ILE A 197 -10.42 -12.12 6.80
CA ILE A 197 -10.76 -10.75 6.41
C ILE A 197 -10.10 -10.43 5.08
N ARG A 198 -10.87 -9.84 4.19
CA ARG A 198 -10.47 -9.58 2.82
C ARG A 198 -10.11 -8.11 2.63
N PHE A 199 -8.88 -7.91 2.21
CA PHE A 199 -8.30 -6.60 1.98
C PHE A 199 -8.19 -6.33 0.49
N GLY A 200 -8.47 -5.09 0.11
CA GLY A 200 -8.10 -4.51 -1.17
C GLY A 200 -7.07 -3.41 -0.96
N ILE A 201 -6.02 -3.35 -1.77
CA ILE A 201 -4.97 -2.33 -1.67
C ILE A 201 -4.79 -1.58 -2.99
N GLU A 202 -4.59 -0.28 -2.88
CA GLU A 202 -4.24 0.62 -3.98
C GLU A 202 -3.14 1.60 -3.56
N ILE A 203 -2.42 2.12 -4.55
CA ILE A 203 -1.39 3.13 -4.34
C ILE A 203 -1.80 4.41 -5.07
N CYS A 204 -2.11 5.47 -4.31
CA CYS A 204 -2.27 6.83 -4.78
C CYS A 204 -3.15 6.96 -6.04
N ALA A 205 -2.57 7.23 -7.21
CA ALA A 205 -3.30 7.41 -8.47
C ALA A 205 -4.19 6.21 -8.87
N ASP A 206 -3.89 5.00 -8.39
CA ASP A 206 -4.77 3.84 -8.57
C ASP A 206 -6.18 4.10 -8.03
N HIS A 207 -6.30 4.79 -6.87
CA HIS A 207 -7.60 5.13 -6.27
C HIS A 207 -8.38 6.12 -7.13
N LYS A 208 -7.70 7.15 -7.65
CA LYS A 208 -8.32 8.14 -8.55
C LYS A 208 -8.93 7.48 -9.78
N ASP A 209 -8.25 6.49 -10.34
CA ASP A 209 -8.69 5.76 -11.52
C ASP A 209 -9.66 4.62 -11.18
N GLY A 210 -9.79 4.25 -9.90
CA GLY A 210 -10.69 3.21 -9.42
C GLY A 210 -10.25 1.82 -9.84
N ILE A 211 -8.96 1.50 -9.66
CA ILE A 211 -8.39 0.21 -10.04
C ILE A 211 -9.04 -0.95 -9.25
N LEU A 212 -9.20 -0.79 -7.94
CA LEU A 212 -9.72 -1.80 -7.04
C LEU A 212 -11.22 -2.03 -7.25
N ILE A 213 -12.01 -0.96 -7.40
CA ILE A 213 -13.44 -1.09 -7.73
C ILE A 213 -13.63 -1.76 -9.09
N SER A 214 -12.75 -1.48 -10.07
CA SER A 214 -12.77 -2.15 -11.37
C SER A 214 -12.44 -3.65 -11.24
N GLU A 215 -11.39 -4.00 -10.50
CA GLU A 215 -11.01 -5.40 -10.25
C GLU A 215 -12.07 -6.14 -9.42
N GLN A 216 -12.73 -5.48 -8.47
CA GLN A 216 -13.83 -6.03 -7.70
C GLN A 216 -15.03 -6.33 -8.60
N LYS A 217 -15.42 -5.40 -9.49
CA LYS A 217 -16.51 -5.64 -10.46
C LYS A 217 -16.20 -6.83 -11.37
N LYS A 218 -14.96 -6.98 -11.79
CA LYS A 218 -14.50 -8.08 -12.66
C LYS A 218 -14.51 -9.42 -11.93
N THR A 219 -14.03 -9.47 -10.70
CA THR A 219 -13.88 -10.70 -9.91
C THR A 219 -15.15 -11.07 -9.13
N LYS A 220 -16.03 -10.09 -8.90
CA LYS A 220 -17.21 -10.15 -8.02
C LYS A 220 -16.86 -10.46 -6.57
N GLU A 221 -15.63 -10.17 -6.16
CA GLU A 221 -15.17 -10.48 -4.83
C GLU A 221 -15.23 -9.24 -3.92
N PRO A 222 -16.02 -9.24 -2.83
CA PRO A 222 -16.14 -8.10 -1.93
C PRO A 222 -14.82 -7.82 -1.20
N VAL A 223 -14.65 -6.62 -0.65
CA VAL A 223 -13.56 -6.31 0.30
C VAL A 223 -14.18 -5.83 1.59
N ASP A 224 -13.58 -6.22 2.71
CA ASP A 224 -13.98 -5.78 4.05
C ASP A 224 -13.22 -4.51 4.42
N VAL A 225 -11.95 -4.42 3.97
CA VAL A 225 -11.05 -3.30 4.22
C VAL A 225 -10.39 -2.82 2.91
N HIS A 226 -10.61 -1.56 2.55
CA HIS A 226 -9.96 -0.88 1.42
C HIS A 226 -8.79 -0.03 1.94
N LEU A 227 -7.57 -0.42 1.58
CA LEU A 227 -6.33 0.24 1.94
C LEU A 227 -5.83 1.14 0.82
N ILE A 228 -5.60 2.41 1.12
CA ILE A 228 -5.03 3.40 0.21
C ILE A 228 -3.70 3.87 0.80
N ILE A 229 -2.61 3.66 0.05
CA ILE A 229 -1.28 4.18 0.37
C ILE A 229 -1.00 5.35 -0.56
N ALA A 230 -0.80 6.55 -0.03
CA ALA A 230 -0.62 7.74 -0.84
C ALA A 230 0.45 8.68 -0.29
N ASN A 231 1.02 9.53 -1.13
CA ASN A 231 1.76 10.70 -0.68
C ASN A 231 0.79 11.83 -0.35
N VAL A 232 -0.02 12.28 -1.31
CA VAL A 232 -1.12 13.23 -1.07
C VAL A 232 -2.29 12.83 -1.96
N MET A 233 -3.37 12.29 -1.37
CA MET A 233 -4.57 11.89 -2.11
C MET A 233 -5.77 11.93 -1.18
N HIS A 234 -6.89 12.49 -1.67
CA HIS A 234 -8.15 12.45 -0.96
C HIS A 234 -8.87 11.13 -1.15
N THR A 235 -9.64 10.71 -0.15
CA THR A 235 -10.50 9.55 -0.29
C THR A 235 -11.70 9.91 -1.15
N ILE A 236 -11.73 9.44 -2.41
CA ILE A 236 -12.88 9.62 -3.33
C ILE A 236 -13.96 8.57 -3.05
N PRO A 237 -15.14 8.92 -2.51
CA PRO A 237 -16.17 7.93 -2.13
C PRO A 237 -16.62 7.06 -3.30
N GLY A 238 -16.84 7.64 -4.48
CA GLY A 238 -17.25 6.91 -5.69
C GLY A 238 -16.17 5.97 -6.29
N ARG A 239 -14.98 5.91 -5.69
CA ARG A 239 -13.89 5.01 -6.09
C ARG A 239 -13.58 3.94 -5.06
N VAL A 240 -14.22 4.00 -3.89
CA VAL A 240 -14.11 2.96 -2.88
C VAL A 240 -14.66 1.66 -3.44
N ALA A 241 -13.89 0.58 -3.31
CA ALA A 241 -14.31 -0.75 -3.74
C ALA A 241 -15.36 -1.27 -2.75
N ASN A 242 -16.63 -0.98 -3.05
CA ASN A 242 -17.72 -1.35 -2.19
C ASN A 242 -18.42 -2.63 -2.67
N GLY A 243 -18.38 -3.67 -1.85
CA GLY A 243 -19.12 -4.91 -2.09
C GLY A 243 -20.49 -4.95 -1.39
N LYS A 244 -20.63 -4.26 -0.25
CA LYS A 244 -21.79 -4.23 0.67
C LYS A 244 -21.63 -3.08 1.68
N GLU A 245 -22.71 -2.73 2.37
CA GLU A 245 -22.68 -1.87 3.57
C GLU A 245 -21.50 -2.21 4.50
N ASN A 246 -20.91 -1.16 5.10
CA ASN A 246 -19.91 -1.20 6.18
C ASN A 246 -18.44 -1.45 5.81
N VAL A 247 -18.01 -1.31 4.55
CA VAL A 247 -16.56 -1.40 4.20
C VAL A 247 -15.73 -0.39 5.00
N ILE A 248 -14.63 -0.85 5.60
CA ILE A 248 -13.66 0.03 6.26
C ILE A 248 -12.70 0.58 5.21
N VAL A 249 -12.55 1.90 5.15
CA VAL A 249 -11.59 2.57 4.26
C VAL A 249 -10.47 3.16 5.10
N VAL A 250 -9.23 2.79 4.80
CA VAL A 250 -8.03 3.31 5.47
C VAL A 250 -7.21 4.07 4.44
N ASN A 251 -7.07 5.39 4.61
CA ASN A 251 -6.20 6.22 3.76
C ASN A 251 -4.99 6.68 4.56
N CYS A 252 -3.83 6.13 4.21
CA CYS A 252 -2.54 6.53 4.74
C CYS A 252 -1.86 7.47 3.73
N ALA A 253 -2.18 8.77 3.82
CA ALA A 253 -1.54 9.81 3.03
C ALA A 253 -0.26 10.30 3.72
N GLY A 254 0.79 10.59 2.98
CA GLY A 254 2.11 10.98 3.50
C GLY A 254 2.24 12.43 3.90
N ASN A 255 3.28 12.71 4.70
CA ASN A 255 3.56 14.06 5.19
C ASN A 255 2.39 14.69 5.97
N PHE A 256 1.48 13.90 6.56
CA PHE A 256 0.36 14.42 7.35
C PHE A 256 0.80 15.23 8.59
N SER A 257 2.07 15.12 9.00
CA SER A 257 2.65 15.92 10.07
C SER A 257 3.07 17.34 9.65
N TYR A 258 3.17 17.63 8.33
CA TYR A 258 3.64 18.92 7.80
C TYR A 258 2.83 19.47 6.62
N VAL A 259 2.01 18.65 5.95
CA VAL A 259 1.17 19.05 4.80
C VAL A 259 -0.30 19.03 5.22
N PRO A 260 -0.95 20.21 5.36
CA PRO A 260 -2.34 20.29 5.84
C PRO A 260 -3.34 19.49 5.01
N THR A 261 -3.15 19.44 3.69
CA THR A 261 -4.01 18.65 2.80
C THR A 261 -3.89 17.16 3.12
N ALA A 262 -2.68 16.62 3.20
CA ALA A 262 -2.49 15.21 3.56
C ALA A 262 -2.97 14.88 4.98
N ALA A 263 -2.86 15.84 5.92
CA ALA A 263 -3.36 15.69 7.27
C ALA A 263 -4.87 15.47 7.34
N ARG A 264 -5.63 16.19 6.51
CA ARG A 264 -7.09 16.07 6.39
C ARG A 264 -7.52 14.77 5.71
N GLU A 265 -6.73 14.32 4.74
CA GLU A 265 -7.04 13.11 3.96
C GLU A 265 -6.52 11.81 4.61
N THR A 266 -5.66 11.91 5.64
CA THR A 266 -5.23 10.73 6.39
C THR A 266 -6.26 10.38 7.46
N GLY A 267 -6.89 9.21 7.33
CA GLY A 267 -7.94 8.80 8.26
C GLY A 267 -8.44 7.38 8.03
N VAL A 268 -9.44 7.03 8.82
CA VAL A 268 -10.23 5.80 8.67
C VAL A 268 -11.69 6.19 8.57
N TRP A 269 -12.42 5.54 7.68
CA TRP A 269 -13.87 5.71 7.52
C TRP A 269 -14.56 4.36 7.45
N VAL A 270 -15.85 4.35 7.79
CA VAL A 270 -16.75 3.22 7.51
C VAL A 270 -17.78 3.68 6.49
N ALA A 271 -17.97 2.90 5.45
CA ALA A 271 -18.97 3.18 4.42
C ALA A 271 -20.36 2.79 4.92
N ASP A 272 -21.31 3.72 4.93
CA ASP A 272 -22.71 3.42 5.23
C ASP A 272 -23.41 2.71 4.06
N GLU A 273 -24.70 2.40 4.23
CA GLU A 273 -25.53 1.75 3.20
C GLU A 273 -25.68 2.56 1.91
N ASN A 274 -25.48 3.88 2.00
CA ASN A 274 -25.55 4.82 0.89
C ASN A 274 -24.18 5.12 0.27
N GLY A 275 -23.11 4.46 0.75
CA GLY A 275 -21.73 4.70 0.33
C GLY A 275 -21.13 6.03 0.83
N ARG A 276 -21.76 6.67 1.82
CA ARG A 276 -21.16 7.81 2.53
C ARG A 276 -20.08 7.29 3.47
N LEU A 277 -19.02 8.06 3.63
CA LEU A 277 -17.88 7.69 4.46
C LEU A 277 -17.97 8.40 5.81
N GLU A 278 -18.27 7.65 6.87
CA GLU A 278 -18.30 8.17 8.24
C GLU A 278 -16.91 8.08 8.87
N PRO A 279 -16.30 9.20 9.30
CA PRO A 279 -14.94 9.20 9.83
C PRO A 279 -14.88 8.57 11.22
N ILE A 280 -13.85 7.77 11.46
CA ILE A 280 -13.50 7.26 12.79
C ILE A 280 -12.55 8.25 13.46
N THR A 281 -12.83 8.54 14.73
CA THR A 281 -11.99 9.46 15.52
C THR A 281 -10.72 8.74 15.97
N PRO A 282 -9.53 9.35 15.81
CA PRO A 282 -8.30 8.77 16.34
C PRO A 282 -8.30 8.76 17.87
N SER A 283 -7.61 7.80 18.47
CA SER A 283 -7.37 7.70 19.91
C SER A 283 -6.54 8.88 20.42
N ASP A 284 -6.76 9.27 21.69
CA ASP A 284 -5.93 10.22 22.44
C ASP A 284 -4.46 9.80 22.54
N SER A 285 -4.14 8.52 22.32
CA SER A 285 -2.76 8.02 22.23
C SER A 285 -2.06 8.40 20.93
N SER A 286 -2.77 9.04 20.00
CA SER A 286 -2.19 9.55 18.76
C SER A 286 -1.23 10.71 19.05
N THR A 287 -0.21 10.84 18.22
CA THR A 287 0.77 11.92 18.26
C THR A 287 0.82 12.62 16.91
N LYS A 288 1.64 13.66 16.78
CA LYS A 288 1.78 14.44 15.54
C LYS A 288 2.13 13.56 14.32
N ASP A 289 2.98 12.57 14.51
CA ASP A 289 3.49 11.71 13.43
C ASP A 289 2.86 10.31 13.42
N LEU A 290 2.06 9.94 14.43
CA LEU A 290 1.43 8.62 14.54
C LEU A 290 -0.06 8.77 14.89
N LYS A 291 -0.94 8.36 13.98
CA LYS A 291 -2.38 8.29 14.24
C LYS A 291 -2.78 6.85 14.57
N ILE A 292 -3.52 6.65 15.66
CA ILE A 292 -4.05 5.34 16.07
C ILE A 292 -5.57 5.41 16.08
N PHE A 293 -6.24 4.47 15.43
CA PHE A 293 -7.70 4.32 15.39
C PHE A 293 -8.06 3.02 16.09
N PRO A 294 -8.71 3.08 17.27
CA PRO A 294 -8.94 1.90 18.10
C PRO A 294 -10.20 1.13 17.68
N SER A 295 -10.15 -0.20 17.82
CA SER A 295 -11.29 -1.13 17.90
C SER A 295 -12.42 -0.91 16.89
N ILE A 296 -12.07 -0.78 15.60
CA ILE A 296 -13.05 -0.66 14.52
C ILE A 296 -13.69 -2.03 14.30
N LEU A 297 -15.01 -2.11 14.38
CA LEU A 297 -15.74 -3.37 14.18
C LEU A 297 -15.69 -3.77 12.70
N LEU A 298 -15.31 -5.02 12.44
CA LEU A 298 -15.30 -5.55 11.08
C LEU A 298 -16.70 -6.04 10.70
N PRO A 299 -17.27 -5.55 9.58
CA PRO A 299 -18.60 -5.94 9.15
C PRO A 299 -18.68 -7.39 8.65
N ASN A 300 -19.90 -7.91 8.53
CA ASN A 300 -20.22 -9.10 7.73
C ASN A 300 -19.47 -10.40 8.12
N GLN A 301 -19.34 -10.67 9.43
CA GLN A 301 -18.82 -11.95 9.94
C GLN A 301 -19.82 -13.12 9.82
N ASN A 302 -21.03 -12.85 9.31
CA ASN A 302 -22.07 -13.86 9.15
C ASN A 302 -21.88 -14.63 7.82
N THR A 303 -21.65 -15.94 7.99
CA THR A 303 -21.72 -17.03 6.99
C THR A 303 -20.68 -17.04 5.87
N THR A 304 -19.52 -17.63 6.14
CA THR A 304 -18.91 -18.54 5.16
C THR A 304 -19.73 -19.84 5.16
N PRO A 305 -20.25 -20.34 4.02
CA PRO A 305 -20.81 -21.68 3.98
C PRO A 305 -19.67 -22.66 4.28
N THR A 306 -19.86 -23.54 5.26
CA THR A 306 -19.03 -24.74 5.40
C THR A 306 -19.13 -25.50 4.08
N LEU A 307 -18.03 -25.55 3.34
CA LEU A 307 -17.90 -26.50 2.23
C LEU A 307 -18.12 -27.90 2.81
N LYS A 308 -19.20 -28.54 2.39
CA LYS A 308 -19.35 -30.00 2.46
C LYS A 308 -18.51 -30.63 1.36
#